data_AF-A0A7U9H6Z7-F1
#
_entry.id   AF-A0A7U9H6Z7-F1
#
_cell.length_a   1.000
_cell.length_b   1.000
_cell.length_c   1.000
_cell.angle_alpha   90.00
_cell.angle_beta   90.00
_cell.angle_gamma   90.00
#
_symmetry.space_group_name_H-M   'P 1'
#
loop_
_entity.id
_entity.type
_entity.pdbx_description
1 polymer ?
#
loop_
_entity_poly.entity_id
_entity_poly.type
_entity_poly.pdbx_seq_one_letter_code
_entity_poly.pdbx_strand_id
1 'polypeptide(L)'
;MRTVKVFEEAWPLHSPFVIARGSRSEARVVVVELEEDGVKGVGECTPYPRYGESDASVMAQIMSVVPQLEKGLTREELQKILPAGAARNALDCALWDLCARKQQQTLAEFIGITLPDTITTAQTVVIGTPDQMASSASALWQAGAKLLKVKLDNHLISERMVAIRAAVPDATLIVDANESWRAEGLAARCQLLADLGVAMLEQPLPAQDDAALENFIHPLPICADESCHTRSNLKALQGRYEMVNIKLDKTGGLTEALALATEARAQGFSLMLGCMLCTSRAISAVLPLVPQVSFADLDGPTWLAVDVEPPLQFTTGELHL
;
A
#
# COMPACT_ATOMS: atom_id res chain seq x y z
N MET A 1 13.55 28.03 13.14
CA MET A 1 12.13 28.10 12.72
C MET A 1 12.02 27.36 11.41
N ARG A 2 10.97 26.56 11.23
CA ARG A 2 10.79 25.78 10.01
C ARG A 2 9.99 26.58 8.99
N THR A 3 10.26 26.39 7.70
CA THR A 3 9.33 26.83 6.63
C THR A 3 8.59 25.63 6.08
N VAL A 4 7.36 25.84 5.62
CA VAL A 4 6.48 24.77 5.09
C VAL A 4 5.99 25.16 3.71
N LYS A 5 6.12 24.25 2.74
CA LYS A 5 5.47 24.36 1.42
C LYS A 5 4.56 23.16 1.23
N VAL A 6 3.39 23.42 0.66
CA VAL A 6 2.37 22.40 0.37
C VAL A 6 1.90 22.62 -1.06
N PHE A 7 1.93 21.57 -1.87
CA PHE A 7 1.49 21.64 -3.26
C PHE A 7 0.92 20.29 -3.72
N GLU A 8 0.03 20.36 -4.70
CA GLU A 8 -0.53 19.19 -5.38
C GLU A 8 0.24 18.89 -6.66
N GLU A 9 0.30 17.61 -7.02
CA GLU A 9 0.82 17.16 -8.31
C GLU A 9 -0.11 16.09 -8.89
N ALA A 10 -0.31 16.12 -10.20
CA ALA A 10 -1.05 15.10 -10.94
C ALA A 10 -0.12 14.41 -11.92
N TRP A 11 0.19 13.14 -11.64
CA TRP A 11 1.12 12.33 -12.42
C TRP A 11 0.34 11.47 -13.43
N PRO A 12 0.58 11.62 -14.75
CA PRO A 12 -0.10 10.80 -15.75
C PRO A 12 0.28 9.32 -15.61
N LEU A 13 -0.64 8.39 -15.91
CA LEU A 13 -0.34 6.95 -15.97
C LEU A 13 -0.01 6.50 -17.39
N HIS A 14 0.88 5.51 -17.56
CA HIS A 14 1.15 4.92 -18.88
C HIS A 14 -0.03 4.12 -19.44
N SER A 15 -0.89 3.58 -18.57
CA SER A 15 -2.12 2.89 -18.94
C SER A 15 -3.19 3.06 -17.84
N PRO A 16 -4.49 2.93 -18.16
CA PRO A 16 -5.53 3.02 -17.13
C PRO A 16 -5.37 1.93 -16.06
N PHE A 17 -5.31 2.33 -14.80
CA PHE A 17 -5.31 1.40 -13.67
C PHE A 17 -6.76 1.04 -13.31
N VAL A 18 -7.13 -0.24 -13.46
CA VAL A 18 -8.52 -0.72 -13.29
C VAL A 18 -8.63 -1.67 -12.10
N ILE A 19 -9.51 -1.31 -11.16
CA ILE A 19 -9.90 -2.15 -10.03
C ILE A 19 -11.42 -2.31 -10.00
N ALA A 20 -11.95 -3.16 -9.11
CA ALA A 20 -13.39 -3.43 -9.02
C ALA A 20 -14.26 -2.17 -8.79
N ARG A 21 -13.70 -1.10 -8.20
CA ARG A 21 -14.40 0.16 -7.91
C ARG A 21 -14.32 1.21 -9.03
N GLY A 22 -13.49 1.02 -10.06
CA GLY A 22 -13.35 1.96 -11.16
C GLY A 22 -11.95 2.03 -11.76
N SER A 23 -11.75 2.99 -12.67
CA SER A 23 -10.49 3.21 -13.39
C SER A 23 -9.89 4.59 -13.09
N ARG A 24 -8.55 4.69 -13.06
CA ARG A 24 -7.82 5.96 -12.98
C ARG A 24 -6.88 6.15 -14.17
N SER A 25 -6.69 7.40 -14.60
CA SER A 25 -5.75 7.80 -15.66
C SER A 25 -4.60 8.68 -15.17
N GLU A 26 -4.70 9.17 -13.93
CA GLU A 26 -3.67 9.97 -13.25
C GLU A 26 -3.59 9.59 -11.77
N ALA A 27 -2.41 9.78 -11.18
CA ALA A 27 -2.16 9.70 -9.75
C ALA A 27 -2.06 11.12 -9.17
N ARG A 28 -3.04 11.51 -8.35
CA ARG A 28 -3.05 12.78 -7.63
C ARG A 28 -2.38 12.62 -6.27
N VAL A 29 -1.37 13.41 -6.01
CA VAL A 29 -0.60 13.39 -4.76
C VAL A 29 -0.52 14.79 -4.16
N VAL A 30 -0.38 14.85 -2.84
CA VAL A 30 -0.07 16.09 -2.11
C VAL A 30 1.32 15.93 -1.49
N VAL A 31 2.16 16.93 -1.70
CA VAL A 31 3.55 16.97 -1.25
C VAL A 31 3.72 18.06 -0.20
N VAL A 32 4.46 17.74 0.85
CA VAL A 32 4.89 18.70 1.87
C VAL A 32 6.41 18.75 1.91
N GLU A 33 6.96 19.95 1.74
CA GLU A 33 8.37 20.24 2.00
C GLU A 33 8.50 21.03 3.30
N LEU A 34 9.36 20.56 4.19
CA LEU A 34 9.79 21.25 5.40
C LEU A 34 11.23 21.70 5.21
N GLU A 35 11.57 22.92 5.62
CA GLU A 35 12.97 23.38 5.64
C GLU A 35 13.35 23.91 7.02
N GLU A 36 14.43 23.41 7.59
CA GLU A 36 14.99 23.84 8.87
C GLU A 36 16.51 23.93 8.77
N ASP A 37 17.07 25.11 9.08
CA ASP A 37 18.52 25.36 9.05
C ASP A 37 19.20 24.98 7.71
N GLY A 38 18.49 25.19 6.59
CA GLY A 38 18.94 24.87 5.24
C GLY A 38 18.79 23.40 4.83
N VAL A 39 18.30 22.53 5.73
CA VAL A 39 18.00 21.12 5.45
C VAL A 39 16.53 20.99 5.08
N LYS A 40 16.25 20.29 3.97
CA LYS A 40 14.88 20.02 3.51
C LYS A 40 14.47 18.58 3.83
N GLY A 41 13.24 18.40 4.30
CA GLY A 41 12.57 17.10 4.39
C GLY A 41 11.31 17.10 3.54
N VAL A 42 11.05 16.01 2.82
CA VAL A 42 9.93 15.89 1.89
C VAL A 42 9.06 14.70 2.26
N GLY A 43 7.75 14.89 2.23
CA GLY A 43 6.77 13.82 2.39
C GLY A 43 5.69 13.92 1.33
N GLU A 44 5.23 12.76 0.88
CA GLU A 44 4.16 12.61 -0.11
C GLU A 44 3.01 11.80 0.49
N CYS A 45 1.79 12.13 0.12
CA CYS A 45 0.61 11.31 0.37
C CYS A 45 -0.32 11.28 -0.84
N THR A 46 -1.16 10.24 -0.90
CA THR A 46 -2.17 10.08 -1.93
C THR A 46 -3.57 10.13 -1.31
N PRO A 47 -4.32 11.24 -1.46
CA PRO A 47 -5.69 11.34 -0.97
C PRO A 47 -6.59 10.21 -1.49
N TYR A 48 -7.35 9.58 -0.60
CA TYR A 48 -8.17 8.42 -0.96
C TYR A 48 -9.69 8.67 -0.83
N PRO A 49 -10.44 8.84 -1.94
CA PRO A 49 -11.87 9.12 -1.91
C PRO A 49 -12.74 8.09 -1.17
N ARG A 50 -12.32 6.81 -1.18
CA ARG A 50 -12.99 5.73 -0.43
C ARG A 50 -12.98 5.95 1.09
N TYR A 51 -12.08 6.79 1.59
CA TYR A 51 -11.99 7.21 3.00
C TYR A 51 -12.45 8.66 3.23
N GLY A 52 -13.13 9.25 2.25
CA GLY A 52 -13.66 10.62 2.36
C GLY A 52 -12.62 11.72 2.15
N GLU A 53 -11.47 11.39 1.54
CA GLU A 53 -10.40 12.35 1.29
C GLU A 53 -10.41 12.87 -0.16
N SER A 54 -10.08 14.14 -0.30
CA SER A 54 -9.76 14.84 -1.55
C SER A 54 -8.50 15.69 -1.38
N ASP A 55 -7.85 16.05 -2.49
CA ASP A 55 -6.67 16.94 -2.51
C ASP A 55 -6.91 18.19 -1.65
N ALA A 56 -8.05 18.88 -1.87
CA ALA A 56 -8.46 20.06 -1.12
C ALA A 56 -8.64 19.80 0.38
N SER A 57 -9.28 18.67 0.76
CA SER A 57 -9.49 18.33 2.18
C SER A 57 -8.17 18.02 2.90
N VAL A 58 -7.23 17.38 2.20
CA VAL A 58 -5.93 16.98 2.72
C VAL A 58 -5.04 18.21 2.88
N MET A 59 -4.98 19.08 1.86
CA MET A 59 -4.27 20.36 1.95
C MET A 59 -4.83 21.23 3.08
N ALA A 60 -6.15 21.31 3.25
CA ALA A 60 -6.75 22.07 4.34
C ALA A 60 -6.32 21.56 5.74
N GLN A 61 -6.28 20.23 5.93
CA GLN A 61 -5.78 19.63 7.17
C GLN A 61 -4.30 19.96 7.40
N ILE A 62 -3.45 19.85 6.37
CA ILE A 62 -2.03 20.20 6.47
C ILE A 62 -1.87 21.68 6.85
N MET A 63 -2.58 22.58 6.16
CA MET A 63 -2.50 24.03 6.44
C MET A 63 -2.96 24.39 7.86
N SER A 64 -3.88 23.62 8.46
CA SER A 64 -4.35 23.85 9.82
C SER A 64 -3.27 23.66 10.91
N VAL A 65 -2.19 22.94 10.59
CA VAL A 65 -1.10 22.63 11.53
C VAL A 65 0.23 23.31 11.16
N VAL A 66 0.28 24.12 10.10
CA VAL A 66 1.46 24.88 9.69
C VAL A 66 2.02 25.75 10.83
N PRO A 67 1.22 26.53 11.59
CA PRO A 67 1.75 27.36 12.67
C PRO A 67 2.49 26.57 13.76
N GLN A 68 2.10 25.31 13.98
CA GLN A 68 2.75 24.40 14.92
C GLN A 68 4.03 23.82 14.31
N LEU A 69 4.02 23.47 13.01
CA LEU A 69 5.19 23.00 12.28
C LEU A 69 6.32 24.04 12.28
N GLU A 70 6.00 25.32 12.02
CA GLU A 70 6.97 26.42 12.04
C GLU A 70 7.64 26.60 13.41
N LYS A 71 6.91 26.26 14.49
CA LYS A 71 7.36 26.29 15.88
C LYS A 71 8.08 25.03 16.35
N GLY A 72 8.25 24.04 15.47
CA GLY A 72 9.06 22.86 15.78
C GLY A 72 8.28 21.59 16.12
N LEU A 73 6.99 21.49 15.77
CA LEU A 73 6.14 20.31 15.99
C LEU A 73 6.88 18.99 15.71
N THR A 74 6.86 18.07 16.66
CA THR A 74 7.51 16.76 16.55
C THR A 74 6.58 15.70 15.97
N ARG A 75 7.15 14.58 15.50
CA ARG A 75 6.38 13.42 15.03
C ARG A 75 5.42 12.88 16.09
N GLU A 76 5.86 12.83 17.35
CA GLU A 76 5.04 12.36 18.47
C GLU A 76 3.85 13.26 18.78
N GLU A 77 4.04 14.58 18.68
CA GLU A 77 2.97 15.55 18.86
C GLU A 77 2.00 15.52 17.68
N LEU A 78 2.50 15.37 16.45
CA LEU A 78 1.69 15.26 15.24
C LEU A 78 0.65 14.13 15.33
N GLN A 79 1.01 12.98 15.91
CA GLN A 79 0.09 11.85 16.12
C GLN A 79 -1.15 12.19 16.96
N LYS A 80 -1.07 13.24 17.81
CA LYS A 80 -2.14 13.69 18.70
C LYS A 80 -2.97 14.83 18.11
N ILE A 81 -2.46 15.50 17.07
CA ILE A 81 -3.10 16.68 16.46
C ILE A 81 -3.96 16.28 15.27
N LEU A 82 -3.41 15.45 14.37
CA LEU A 82 -4.13 14.99 13.18
C LEU A 82 -4.57 13.53 13.33
N PRO A 83 -5.75 13.16 12.81
CA PRO A 83 -6.15 11.77 12.69
C PRO A 83 -5.27 11.03 11.68
N ALA A 84 -5.37 9.70 11.66
CA ALA A 84 -4.77 8.89 10.61
C ALA A 84 -5.43 9.21 9.25
N GLY A 85 -4.62 9.33 8.20
CA GLY A 85 -5.04 9.73 6.86
C GLY A 85 -3.88 10.35 6.07
N ALA A 86 -4.12 10.64 4.80
CA ALA A 86 -3.12 11.14 3.86
C ALA A 86 -2.45 12.43 4.37
N ALA A 87 -3.21 13.36 4.95
CA ALA A 87 -2.67 14.62 5.49
C ALA A 87 -1.59 14.40 6.55
N ARG A 88 -1.83 13.49 7.51
CA ARG A 88 -0.84 13.15 8.53
C ARG A 88 0.33 12.36 7.95
N ASN A 89 0.08 11.53 6.93
CA ASN A 89 1.13 10.80 6.22
C ASN A 89 2.18 11.73 5.63
N ALA A 90 1.78 12.73 4.83
CA ALA A 90 2.73 13.65 4.20
C ALA A 90 3.57 14.41 5.25
N LEU A 91 2.95 14.84 6.35
CA LEU A 91 3.65 15.54 7.42
C LEU A 91 4.59 14.65 8.23
N ASP A 92 4.15 13.45 8.59
CA ASP A 92 4.95 12.49 9.35
C ASP A 92 6.19 12.08 8.54
N CYS A 93 6.01 11.76 7.26
CA CYS A 93 7.10 11.41 6.34
C CYS A 93 8.07 12.58 6.11
N ALA A 94 7.56 13.81 5.94
CA ALA A 94 8.42 14.98 5.79
C ALA A 94 9.28 15.24 7.05
N LEU A 95 8.71 15.00 8.24
CA LEU A 95 9.46 15.08 9.50
C LEU A 95 10.50 13.97 9.65
N TRP A 96 10.17 12.73 9.23
CA TRP A 96 11.13 11.63 9.18
C TRP A 96 12.31 11.94 8.26
N ASP A 97 12.03 12.40 7.05
CA ASP A 97 13.05 12.76 6.06
C ASP A 97 13.93 13.92 6.57
N LEU A 98 13.32 14.97 7.15
CA LEU A 98 14.06 16.08 7.76
C LEU A 98 14.98 15.58 8.89
N CYS A 99 14.48 14.74 9.80
CA CYS A 99 15.27 14.21 10.90
C CYS A 99 16.47 13.39 10.42
N ALA A 100 16.28 12.49 9.47
CA ALA A 100 17.35 11.66 8.91
C ALA A 100 18.42 12.53 8.22
N ARG A 101 17.99 13.49 7.37
CA ARG A 101 18.89 14.40 6.65
C ARG A 101 19.67 15.34 7.56
N LYS A 102 19.07 15.83 8.66
CA LYS A 102 19.80 16.62 9.67
C LYS A 102 20.93 15.84 10.32
N GLN A 103 20.84 14.51 10.36
CA GLN A 103 21.90 13.61 10.83
C GLN A 103 22.79 13.08 9.70
N GLN A 104 22.58 13.52 8.46
CA GLN A 104 23.30 13.05 7.27
C GLN A 104 23.19 11.53 7.08
N GLN A 105 22.03 10.97 7.41
CA GLN A 105 21.71 9.55 7.29
C GLN A 105 20.58 9.34 6.30
N THR A 106 20.57 8.18 5.65
CA THR A 106 19.37 7.67 4.99
C THR A 106 18.29 7.35 6.04
N LEU A 107 17.02 7.27 5.60
CA LEU A 107 15.92 6.94 6.52
C LEU A 107 16.12 5.56 7.18
N ALA A 108 16.64 4.58 6.44
CA ALA A 108 16.91 3.24 6.95
C ALA A 108 18.02 3.25 8.03
N GLU A 109 19.13 3.95 7.78
CA GLU A 109 20.21 4.13 8.76
C GLU A 109 19.72 4.86 10.02
N PHE A 110 18.91 5.91 9.84
CA PHE A 110 18.35 6.68 10.95
C PHE A 110 17.41 5.84 11.83
N ILE A 111 16.67 4.90 11.25
CA ILE A 111 15.82 3.95 12.00
C ILE A 111 16.66 2.78 12.58
N GLY A 112 17.84 2.52 12.02
CA GLY A 112 18.69 1.41 12.42
C GLY A 112 18.28 0.07 11.83
N ILE A 113 17.75 0.07 10.59
CA ILE A 113 17.33 -1.14 9.87
C ILE A 113 18.16 -1.31 8.59
N THR A 114 18.43 -2.57 8.25
CA THR A 114 19.11 -2.94 7.00
C THR A 114 18.07 -3.31 5.95
N LEU A 115 18.13 -2.65 4.80
CA LEU A 115 17.32 -3.01 3.64
C LEU A 115 18.10 -4.01 2.76
N PRO A 116 17.41 -4.96 2.10
CA PRO A 116 18.05 -5.80 1.09
C PRO A 116 18.32 -5.00 -0.18
N ASP A 117 19.33 -5.40 -0.95
CA ASP A 117 19.68 -4.76 -2.24
C ASP A 117 18.55 -4.89 -3.28
N THR A 118 17.77 -5.98 -3.20
CA THR A 118 16.63 -6.24 -4.09
C THR A 118 15.41 -6.66 -3.28
N ILE A 119 14.27 -6.06 -3.60
CA ILE A 119 12.97 -6.33 -2.99
C ILE A 119 12.03 -6.86 -4.06
N THR A 120 11.48 -8.07 -3.86
CA THR A 120 10.39 -8.56 -4.70
C THR A 120 9.13 -7.75 -4.44
N THR A 121 8.62 -7.07 -5.46
CA THR A 121 7.33 -6.38 -5.42
C THR A 121 6.30 -7.13 -6.25
N ALA A 122 5.06 -7.16 -5.77
CA ALA A 122 3.95 -7.69 -6.52
C ALA A 122 3.79 -6.90 -7.84
N GLN A 123 3.50 -7.61 -8.92
CA GLN A 123 3.09 -7.01 -10.19
C GLN A 123 1.61 -7.22 -10.40
N THR A 124 0.90 -6.12 -10.60
CA THR A 124 -0.56 -6.16 -10.70
C THR A 124 -1.01 -6.68 -12.07
N VAL A 125 -1.81 -7.76 -12.05
CA VAL A 125 -2.59 -8.25 -13.20
C VAL A 125 -4.00 -7.65 -13.08
N VAL A 126 -4.31 -6.69 -13.95
CA VAL A 126 -5.60 -5.98 -13.95
C VAL A 126 -6.75 -6.87 -14.41
N ILE A 127 -7.97 -6.48 -14.07
CA ILE A 127 -9.20 -7.19 -14.45
C ILE A 127 -9.37 -7.18 -15.98
N GLY A 128 -9.60 -8.35 -16.56
CA GLY A 128 -9.86 -8.55 -18.00
C GLY A 128 -10.63 -9.84 -18.27
N THR A 129 -10.68 -10.29 -19.52
CA THR A 129 -11.14 -11.66 -19.82
C THR A 129 -10.12 -12.69 -19.32
N PRO A 130 -10.50 -13.97 -19.11
CA PRO A 130 -9.56 -15.02 -18.71
C PRO A 130 -8.28 -15.06 -19.57
N ASP A 131 -8.42 -14.99 -20.90
CA ASP A 131 -7.29 -15.03 -21.84
C ASP A 131 -6.39 -13.79 -21.72
N GLN A 132 -6.98 -12.60 -21.56
CA GLN A 132 -6.23 -11.35 -21.38
C GLN A 132 -5.40 -11.38 -20.10
N MET A 133 -6.01 -11.83 -19.00
CA MET A 133 -5.34 -11.91 -17.70
C MET A 133 -4.24 -12.98 -17.70
N ALA A 134 -4.49 -14.15 -18.30
CA ALA A 134 -3.50 -15.21 -18.45
C ALA A 134 -2.30 -14.75 -19.31
N SER A 135 -2.58 -14.06 -20.42
CA SER A 135 -1.53 -13.49 -21.29
C SER A 135 -0.71 -12.41 -20.57
N SER A 136 -1.36 -11.53 -19.82
CA SER A 136 -0.69 -10.51 -19.00
C SER A 136 0.17 -11.13 -17.90
N ALA A 137 -0.36 -12.11 -17.17
CA ALA A 137 0.38 -12.83 -16.14
C ALA A 137 1.62 -13.53 -16.72
N SER A 138 1.48 -14.21 -17.87
CA SER A 138 2.59 -14.84 -18.58
C SER A 138 3.65 -13.82 -19.00
N ALA A 139 3.25 -12.69 -19.58
CA ALA A 139 4.17 -11.63 -19.98
C ALA A 139 4.97 -11.07 -18.80
N LEU A 140 4.30 -10.80 -17.66
CA LEU A 140 4.96 -10.32 -16.44
C LEU A 140 5.93 -11.35 -15.87
N TRP A 141 5.53 -12.63 -15.84
CA TRP A 141 6.39 -13.73 -15.38
C TRP A 141 7.65 -13.89 -16.24
N GLN A 142 7.50 -13.84 -17.57
CA GLN A 142 8.63 -13.91 -18.50
C GLN A 142 9.56 -12.69 -18.39
N ALA A 143 9.01 -11.53 -18.03
CA ALA A 143 9.78 -10.31 -17.77
C ALA A 143 10.50 -10.32 -16.41
N GLY A 144 10.25 -11.30 -15.53
CA GLY A 144 10.98 -11.52 -14.28
C GLY A 144 10.12 -11.59 -13.03
N ALA A 145 8.85 -11.14 -13.09
CA ALA A 145 8.02 -11.02 -11.90
C ALA A 145 7.72 -12.38 -11.26
N LYS A 146 8.06 -12.52 -9.98
CA LYS A 146 7.82 -13.76 -9.23
C LYS A 146 6.55 -13.75 -8.40
N LEU A 147 6.10 -12.56 -8.02
CA LEU A 147 4.89 -12.30 -7.26
C LEU A 147 3.90 -11.54 -8.14
N LEU A 148 2.74 -12.12 -8.40
CA LEU A 148 1.67 -11.49 -9.19
C LEU A 148 0.46 -11.25 -8.31
N LYS A 149 -0.03 -10.01 -8.32
CA LYS A 149 -1.27 -9.60 -7.63
C LYS A 149 -2.41 -9.54 -8.63
N VAL A 150 -3.31 -10.51 -8.57
CA VAL A 150 -4.44 -10.64 -9.49
C VAL A 150 -5.63 -9.86 -8.95
N LYS A 151 -6.04 -8.82 -9.69
CA LYS A 151 -7.26 -8.06 -9.40
C LYS A 151 -8.47 -8.83 -9.91
N LEU A 152 -9.49 -9.03 -9.06
CA LEU A 152 -10.75 -9.65 -9.44
C LEU A 152 -11.95 -8.81 -9.01
N ASP A 153 -12.99 -8.84 -9.84
CA ASP A 153 -14.35 -8.44 -9.46
C ASP A 153 -15.17 -9.68 -9.06
N ASN A 154 -16.50 -9.63 -9.10
CA ASN A 154 -17.38 -10.75 -8.75
C ASN A 154 -17.75 -11.65 -9.96
N HIS A 155 -17.01 -11.59 -11.07
CA HIS A 155 -17.29 -12.32 -12.31
C HIS A 155 -16.16 -13.28 -12.69
N LEU A 156 -16.51 -14.41 -13.30
CA LEU A 156 -15.59 -15.37 -13.92
C LEU A 156 -14.40 -15.78 -13.02
N ILE A 157 -14.61 -15.86 -11.71
CA ILE A 157 -13.53 -16.12 -10.72
C ILE A 157 -12.78 -17.39 -11.08
N SER A 158 -13.53 -18.46 -11.34
CA SER A 158 -12.99 -19.77 -11.67
C SER A 158 -12.24 -19.76 -12.99
N GLU A 159 -12.86 -19.27 -14.07
CA GLU A 159 -12.21 -19.27 -15.39
C GLU A 159 -10.94 -18.41 -15.39
N ARG A 160 -10.98 -17.21 -14.78
CA ARG A 160 -9.83 -16.31 -14.69
C ARG A 160 -8.68 -16.95 -13.91
N MET A 161 -8.94 -17.47 -12.71
CA MET A 161 -7.89 -18.02 -11.85
C MET A 161 -7.29 -19.31 -12.41
N VAL A 162 -8.10 -20.19 -13.00
CA VAL A 162 -7.60 -21.40 -13.66
C VAL A 162 -6.72 -21.03 -14.86
N ALA A 163 -7.15 -20.09 -15.70
CA ALA A 163 -6.38 -19.66 -16.86
C ALA A 163 -5.03 -19.02 -16.46
N ILE A 164 -5.04 -18.15 -15.44
CA ILE A 164 -3.82 -17.51 -14.92
C ILE A 164 -2.87 -18.57 -14.34
N ARG A 165 -3.35 -19.44 -13.44
CA ARG A 165 -2.51 -20.48 -12.84
C ARG A 165 -1.91 -21.41 -13.90
N ALA A 166 -2.68 -21.78 -14.93
CA ALA A 166 -2.17 -22.59 -16.03
C ALA A 166 -1.06 -21.89 -16.84
N ALA A 167 -1.16 -20.57 -17.03
CA ALA A 167 -0.17 -19.79 -17.75
C ALA A 167 1.12 -19.55 -16.95
N VAL A 168 1.01 -19.48 -15.61
CA VAL A 168 2.14 -19.23 -14.71
C VAL A 168 2.14 -20.21 -13.53
N PRO A 169 2.44 -21.50 -13.77
CA PRO A 169 2.31 -22.55 -12.75
C PRO A 169 3.21 -22.31 -11.53
N ASP A 170 4.38 -21.70 -11.72
CA ASP A 170 5.37 -21.47 -10.68
C ASP A 170 5.32 -20.08 -10.03
N ALA A 171 4.43 -19.19 -10.51
CA ALA A 171 4.30 -17.85 -9.94
C ALA A 171 3.65 -17.90 -8.55
N THR A 172 4.13 -17.05 -7.65
CA THR A 172 3.39 -16.77 -6.42
C THR A 172 2.23 -15.85 -6.77
N LEU A 173 1.00 -16.33 -6.56
CA LEU A 173 -0.21 -15.57 -6.84
C LEU A 173 -0.81 -15.10 -5.52
N ILE A 174 -1.11 -13.81 -5.43
CA ILE A 174 -2.01 -13.25 -4.43
C ILE A 174 -3.20 -12.63 -5.15
N VAL A 175 -4.39 -12.69 -4.57
CA VAL A 175 -5.62 -12.22 -5.19
C VAL A 175 -6.18 -11.06 -4.39
N ASP A 176 -6.60 -10.00 -5.07
CA ASP A 176 -7.26 -8.86 -4.44
C ASP A 176 -8.63 -8.64 -5.08
N ALA A 177 -9.66 -8.84 -4.28
CA ALA A 177 -11.05 -8.73 -4.68
C ALA A 177 -11.65 -7.33 -4.41
N ASN A 178 -10.90 -6.43 -3.76
CA ASN A 178 -11.27 -5.04 -3.49
C ASN A 178 -12.75 -4.85 -3.06
N GLU A 179 -13.19 -5.60 -2.05
CA GLU A 179 -14.54 -5.54 -1.45
C GLU A 179 -15.69 -6.02 -2.37
N SER A 180 -15.38 -6.62 -3.52
CA SER A 180 -16.38 -6.92 -4.56
C SER A 180 -17.16 -8.22 -4.34
N TRP A 181 -16.67 -9.13 -3.49
CA TRP A 181 -17.33 -10.41 -3.26
C TRP A 181 -18.39 -10.31 -2.17
N ARG A 182 -19.11 -11.41 -1.96
CA ARG A 182 -20.23 -11.53 -1.02
C ARG A 182 -20.02 -12.77 -0.15
N ALA A 183 -20.67 -12.78 1.00
CA ALA A 183 -20.63 -13.92 1.92
C ALA A 183 -21.11 -15.22 1.26
N GLU A 184 -22.14 -15.14 0.43
CA GLU A 184 -22.68 -16.29 -0.29
C GLU A 184 -21.62 -16.88 -1.26
N GLY A 185 -21.27 -18.14 -1.03
CA GLY A 185 -20.27 -18.86 -1.83
C GLY A 185 -18.81 -18.49 -1.52
N LEU A 186 -18.54 -17.65 -0.52
CA LEU A 186 -17.17 -17.20 -0.20
C LEU A 186 -16.25 -18.37 0.15
N ALA A 187 -16.69 -19.29 1.01
CA ALA A 187 -15.88 -20.45 1.42
C ALA A 187 -15.47 -21.32 0.22
N ALA A 188 -16.38 -21.55 -0.73
CA ALA A 188 -16.09 -22.32 -1.94
C ALA A 188 -15.10 -21.61 -2.86
N ARG A 189 -15.19 -20.27 -2.96
CA ARG A 189 -14.20 -19.47 -3.71
C ARG A 189 -12.83 -19.51 -3.04
N CYS A 190 -12.77 -19.39 -1.71
CA CYS A 190 -11.51 -19.53 -0.97
C CYS A 190 -10.91 -20.92 -1.20
N GLN A 191 -11.73 -21.98 -1.17
CA GLN A 191 -11.27 -23.34 -1.44
C GLN A 191 -10.69 -23.48 -2.85
N LEU A 192 -11.36 -22.93 -3.87
CA LEU A 192 -10.82 -22.88 -5.24
C LEU A 192 -9.46 -22.19 -5.30
N LEU A 193 -9.29 -21.04 -4.63
CA LEU A 193 -8.01 -20.34 -4.60
C LEU A 193 -6.92 -21.20 -3.93
N ALA A 194 -7.26 -21.90 -2.85
CA ALA A 194 -6.34 -22.81 -2.16
C ALA A 194 -5.96 -24.01 -3.05
N ASP A 195 -6.92 -24.61 -3.77
CA ASP A 195 -6.69 -25.71 -4.70
C ASP A 195 -5.75 -25.30 -5.86
N LEU A 196 -5.79 -24.01 -6.24
CA LEU A 196 -4.89 -23.39 -7.22
C LEU A 196 -3.57 -22.89 -6.61
N GLY A 197 -3.30 -23.16 -5.33
CA GLY A 197 -2.08 -22.74 -4.65
C GLY A 197 -1.89 -21.22 -4.60
N VAL A 198 -2.98 -20.46 -4.47
CA VAL A 198 -2.92 -19.01 -4.23
C VAL A 198 -2.42 -18.76 -2.80
N ALA A 199 -1.46 -17.86 -2.65
CA ALA A 199 -0.77 -17.64 -1.39
C ALA A 199 -1.57 -16.79 -0.39
N MET A 200 -2.44 -15.90 -0.88
CA MET A 200 -3.25 -15.01 -0.04
C MET A 200 -4.44 -14.42 -0.82
N LEU A 201 -5.57 -14.21 -0.14
CA LEU A 201 -6.75 -13.47 -0.62
C LEU A 201 -6.92 -12.16 0.15
N GLU A 202 -6.94 -11.02 -0.54
CA GLU A 202 -7.03 -9.68 0.03
C GLU A 202 -8.44 -9.11 -0.10
N GLN A 203 -8.94 -8.58 1.03
CA GLN A 203 -10.22 -7.89 1.22
C GLN A 203 -11.36 -8.39 0.31
N PRO A 204 -11.84 -9.64 0.49
CA PRO A 204 -12.94 -10.16 -0.33
C PRO A 204 -14.25 -9.42 -0.10
N LEU A 205 -14.55 -9.04 1.14
CA LEU A 205 -15.81 -8.45 1.54
C LEU A 205 -15.68 -6.95 1.85
N PRO A 206 -16.78 -6.18 1.75
CA PRO A 206 -16.81 -4.80 2.23
C PRO A 206 -16.39 -4.67 3.68
N ALA A 207 -15.56 -3.68 4.02
CA ALA A 207 -15.02 -3.50 5.37
C ALA A 207 -16.10 -3.33 6.46
N GLN A 208 -17.28 -2.81 6.09
CA GLN A 208 -18.42 -2.68 6.99
C GLN A 208 -19.33 -3.93 7.07
N ASP A 209 -19.04 -4.97 6.29
CA ASP A 209 -19.88 -6.17 6.15
C ASP A 209 -19.03 -7.43 5.86
N ASP A 210 -18.04 -7.69 6.71
CA ASP A 210 -17.06 -8.77 6.56
C ASP A 210 -17.15 -9.87 7.64
N ALA A 211 -18.20 -9.83 8.48
CA ALA A 211 -18.40 -10.80 9.57
C ALA A 211 -18.51 -12.25 9.09
N ALA A 212 -18.88 -12.48 7.82
CA ALA A 212 -18.97 -13.82 7.25
C ALA A 212 -17.61 -14.56 7.18
N LEU A 213 -16.50 -13.84 7.33
CA LEU A 213 -15.16 -14.45 7.44
C LEU A 213 -15.04 -15.36 8.68
N GLU A 214 -15.76 -15.08 9.77
CA GLU A 214 -15.71 -15.92 10.98
C GLU A 214 -16.42 -17.28 10.82
N ASN A 215 -17.21 -17.45 9.75
CA ASN A 215 -18.15 -18.56 9.61
C ASN A 215 -17.57 -19.81 8.95
N PHE A 216 -16.29 -19.78 8.55
CA PHE A 216 -15.61 -20.93 7.94
C PHE A 216 -14.12 -20.93 8.26
N ILE A 217 -13.49 -22.10 8.18
CA ILE A 217 -12.04 -22.21 8.33
C ILE A 217 -11.40 -21.73 7.03
N HIS A 218 -10.50 -20.77 7.12
CA HIS A 218 -9.82 -20.23 5.94
C HIS A 218 -8.86 -21.27 5.33
N PRO A 219 -9.05 -21.68 4.07
CA PRO A 219 -8.17 -22.64 3.40
C PRO A 219 -6.87 -22.01 2.87
N LEU A 220 -6.79 -20.67 2.89
CA LEU A 220 -5.62 -19.84 2.60
C LEU A 220 -5.68 -18.55 3.45
N PRO A 221 -4.56 -17.86 3.70
CA PRO A 221 -4.57 -16.60 4.45
C PRO A 221 -5.47 -15.54 3.82
N ILE A 222 -6.29 -14.88 4.64
CA ILE A 222 -7.11 -13.73 4.23
C ILE A 222 -6.50 -12.44 4.81
N CYS A 223 -6.26 -11.45 3.94
CA CYS A 223 -5.61 -10.18 4.29
C CYS A 223 -6.62 -9.02 4.35
N ALA A 224 -6.56 -8.23 5.42
CA ALA A 224 -7.32 -6.99 5.57
C ALA A 224 -6.59 -5.83 4.90
N ASP A 225 -7.23 -5.17 3.93
CA ASP A 225 -6.78 -3.89 3.36
C ASP A 225 -7.69 -2.76 3.85
N GLU A 226 -8.86 -2.56 3.25
CA GLU A 226 -9.81 -1.51 3.62
C GLU A 226 -10.32 -1.64 5.06
N SER A 227 -10.23 -2.81 5.69
CA SER A 227 -10.60 -3.02 7.09
C SER A 227 -9.48 -2.66 8.09
N CYS A 228 -8.24 -2.50 7.64
CA CYS A 228 -7.09 -2.22 8.48
C CYS A 228 -6.48 -0.84 8.18
N HIS A 229 -6.64 0.11 9.11
CA HIS A 229 -6.04 1.45 9.00
C HIS A 229 -4.93 1.67 10.02
N THR A 230 -5.19 1.40 11.29
CA THR A 230 -4.29 1.66 12.43
C THR A 230 -4.37 0.52 13.44
N ARG A 231 -3.58 0.58 14.52
CA ARG A 231 -3.66 -0.40 15.61
C ARG A 231 -5.04 -0.52 16.23
N SER A 232 -5.85 0.54 16.19
CA SER A 232 -7.21 0.53 16.74
C SER A 232 -8.13 -0.49 16.07
N ASN A 233 -7.83 -0.88 14.82
CA ASN A 233 -8.62 -1.84 14.06
C ASN A 233 -8.30 -3.29 14.43
N LEU A 234 -7.08 -3.60 14.93
CA LEU A 234 -6.58 -4.97 15.09
C LEU A 234 -7.52 -5.88 15.89
N LYS A 235 -8.13 -5.34 16.95
CA LYS A 235 -9.09 -6.11 17.77
C LYS A 235 -10.28 -6.63 16.96
N ALA A 236 -10.79 -5.86 16.02
CA ALA A 236 -11.93 -6.24 15.18
C ALA A 236 -11.54 -7.22 14.06
N LEU A 237 -10.25 -7.27 13.70
CA LEU A 237 -9.74 -8.13 12.64
C LEU A 237 -9.44 -9.56 13.11
N GLN A 238 -9.25 -9.74 14.42
CA GLN A 238 -9.01 -11.04 15.02
C GLN A 238 -10.16 -12.02 14.74
N GLY A 239 -9.82 -13.19 14.21
CA GLY A 239 -10.79 -14.20 13.79
C GLY A 239 -11.38 -14.00 12.38
N ARG A 240 -11.11 -12.86 11.72
CA ARG A 240 -11.54 -12.59 10.34
C ARG A 240 -10.39 -12.60 9.33
N TYR A 241 -9.18 -12.30 9.78
CA TYR A 241 -8.02 -12.13 8.91
C TYR A 241 -6.76 -12.73 9.55
N GLU A 242 -5.89 -13.31 8.73
CA GLU A 242 -4.56 -13.80 9.13
C GLU A 242 -3.46 -12.78 8.82
N MET A 243 -3.74 -11.80 7.95
CA MET A 243 -2.76 -10.84 7.48
C MET A 243 -3.34 -9.42 7.44
N VAL A 244 -2.49 -8.41 7.61
CA VAL A 244 -2.86 -7.00 7.44
C VAL A 244 -2.01 -6.33 6.37
N ASN A 245 -2.64 -5.57 5.46
CA ASN A 245 -1.95 -4.72 4.49
C ASN A 245 -1.74 -3.33 5.08
N ILE A 246 -0.49 -3.00 5.40
CA ILE A 246 -0.08 -1.69 5.93
C ILE A 246 0.16 -0.74 4.75
N LYS A 247 -0.52 0.41 4.75
CA LYS A 247 -0.30 1.52 3.80
C LYS A 247 -0.16 2.82 4.56
N LEU A 248 0.83 3.63 4.21
CA LEU A 248 1.13 4.87 4.96
C LEU A 248 -0.02 5.88 4.93
N ASP A 249 -0.77 5.97 3.82
CA ASP A 249 -1.94 6.84 3.73
C ASP A 249 -3.08 6.40 4.67
N LYS A 250 -3.17 5.12 5.01
CA LYS A 250 -4.18 4.61 5.97
C LYS A 250 -3.73 4.79 7.42
N THR A 251 -2.45 4.52 7.71
CA THR A 251 -1.88 4.71 9.05
C THR A 251 -1.69 6.19 9.39
N GLY A 252 -1.64 7.05 8.37
CA GLY A 252 -1.29 8.45 8.50
C GLY A 252 0.17 8.64 8.89
N GLY A 253 1.07 7.91 8.22
CA GLY A 253 2.52 8.06 8.35
C GLY A 253 3.26 6.80 8.78
N LEU A 254 4.59 6.87 8.64
CA LEU A 254 5.52 5.82 9.02
C LEU A 254 5.53 5.54 10.52
N THR A 255 5.33 6.58 11.35
CA THR A 255 5.31 6.44 12.82
C THR A 255 4.23 5.45 13.28
N GLU A 256 2.98 5.61 12.83
CA GLU A 256 1.91 4.68 13.17
C GLU A 256 2.08 3.33 12.44
N ALA A 257 2.66 3.32 11.23
CA ALA A 257 2.88 2.09 10.48
C ALA A 257 3.89 1.15 11.17
N LEU A 258 4.99 1.67 11.72
CA LEU A 258 5.95 0.92 12.53
C LEU A 258 5.30 0.35 13.80
N ALA A 259 4.46 1.16 14.45
CA ALA A 259 3.73 0.72 15.63
C ALA A 259 2.69 -0.36 15.29
N LEU A 260 1.97 -0.22 14.17
CA LEU A 260 1.03 -1.21 13.66
C LEU A 260 1.73 -2.53 13.34
N ALA A 261 2.86 -2.50 12.63
CA ALA A 261 3.62 -3.70 12.31
C ALA A 261 4.04 -4.48 13.58
N THR A 262 4.53 -3.76 14.60
CA THR A 262 4.93 -4.35 15.87
C THR A 262 3.76 -5.01 16.59
N GLU A 263 2.65 -4.29 16.74
CA GLU A 263 1.46 -4.77 17.47
C GLU A 263 0.76 -5.91 16.73
N ALA A 264 0.61 -5.79 15.40
CA ALA A 264 -0.01 -6.83 14.58
C ALA A 264 0.75 -8.16 14.66
N ARG A 265 2.09 -8.12 14.62
CA ARG A 265 2.93 -9.31 14.83
C ARG A 265 2.78 -9.90 16.22
N ALA A 266 2.74 -9.05 17.26
CA ALA A 266 2.54 -9.50 18.64
C ALA A 266 1.19 -10.23 18.81
N GLN A 267 0.20 -9.89 17.99
CA GLN A 267 -1.11 -10.53 17.94
C GLN A 267 -1.22 -11.69 16.93
N GLY A 268 -0.12 -12.08 16.28
CA GLY A 268 -0.05 -13.23 15.38
C GLY A 268 -0.43 -12.97 13.92
N PHE A 269 -0.67 -11.71 13.53
CA PHE A 269 -0.91 -11.38 12.12
C PHE A 269 0.37 -11.45 11.32
N SER A 270 0.27 -12.02 10.11
CA SER A 270 1.27 -11.80 9.06
C SER A 270 1.13 -10.39 8.49
N LEU A 271 2.19 -9.86 7.88
CA LEU A 271 2.18 -8.49 7.37
C LEU A 271 2.36 -8.47 5.85
N MET A 272 1.60 -7.60 5.20
CA MET A 272 1.83 -7.15 3.82
C MET A 272 2.09 -5.65 3.85
N LEU A 273 2.99 -5.19 2.97
CA LEU A 273 3.24 -3.77 2.75
C LEU A 273 2.62 -3.37 1.41
N GLY A 274 1.72 -2.40 1.41
CA GLY A 274 1.11 -1.90 0.20
C GLY A 274 1.36 -0.41 0.00
N CYS A 275 1.08 0.06 -1.21
CA CYS A 275 1.04 1.48 -1.52
C CYS A 275 -0.29 1.88 -2.18
N MET A 276 -0.47 3.19 -2.36
CA MET A 276 -1.41 3.74 -3.33
C MET A 276 -0.67 3.94 -4.67
N LEU A 277 -1.35 4.48 -5.69
CA LEU A 277 -0.64 5.10 -6.80
C LEU A 277 0.10 6.34 -6.26
N CYS A 278 1.42 6.34 -6.41
CA CYS A 278 2.33 7.32 -5.81
C CYS A 278 3.65 7.35 -6.58
N THR A 279 4.50 8.31 -6.26
CA THR A 279 5.86 8.41 -6.80
C THR A 279 6.86 7.62 -5.94
N SER A 280 8.11 7.58 -6.37
CA SER A 280 9.21 7.01 -5.57
C SER A 280 9.38 7.65 -4.19
N ARG A 281 8.88 8.87 -3.95
CA ARG A 281 8.93 9.52 -2.61
C ARG A 281 8.17 8.71 -1.56
N ALA A 282 6.94 8.30 -1.88
CA ALA A 282 6.11 7.54 -0.94
C ALA A 282 6.65 6.11 -0.73
N ILE A 283 7.17 5.47 -1.79
CA ILE A 283 7.81 4.15 -1.66
C ILE A 283 9.05 4.23 -0.77
N SER A 284 9.91 5.24 -0.96
CA SER A 284 11.10 5.45 -0.12
C SER A 284 10.73 5.58 1.37
N ALA A 285 9.63 6.27 1.67
CA ALA A 285 9.14 6.46 3.04
C ALA A 285 8.66 5.16 3.71
N VAL A 286 8.20 4.17 2.92
CA VAL A 286 7.68 2.90 3.45
C VAL A 286 8.72 1.79 3.54
N LEU A 287 9.86 1.92 2.84
CA LEU A 287 10.96 0.94 2.85
C LEU A 287 11.37 0.42 4.23
N PRO A 288 11.38 1.22 5.31
CA PRO A 288 11.77 0.72 6.63
C PRO A 288 10.92 -0.45 7.17
N LEU A 289 9.75 -0.70 6.60
CA LEU A 289 8.89 -1.83 6.93
C LEU A 289 9.17 -3.09 6.12
N VAL A 290 9.94 -3.02 5.03
CA VAL A 290 10.18 -4.15 4.11
C VAL A 290 10.75 -5.40 4.81
N PRO A 291 11.73 -5.31 5.73
CA PRO A 291 12.24 -6.50 6.43
C PRO A 291 11.19 -7.20 7.30
N GLN A 292 10.00 -6.61 7.46
CA GLN A 292 8.95 -7.08 8.35
C GLN A 292 7.80 -7.82 7.65
N VAL A 293 7.75 -7.82 6.32
CA VAL A 293 6.56 -8.27 5.58
C VAL A 293 6.77 -9.57 4.81
N SER A 294 5.70 -10.32 4.63
CA SER A 294 5.66 -11.52 3.80
C SER A 294 5.50 -11.16 2.32
N PHE A 295 4.82 -10.06 2.02
CA PHE A 295 4.60 -9.55 0.67
C PHE A 295 4.78 -8.03 0.65
N ALA A 296 5.39 -7.52 -0.42
CA ALA A 296 5.48 -6.10 -0.73
C ALA A 296 4.76 -5.83 -2.05
N ASP A 297 3.86 -4.85 -2.04
CA ASP A 297 3.07 -4.35 -3.17
C ASP A 297 3.37 -2.85 -3.29
N LEU A 298 4.52 -2.57 -3.88
CA LEU A 298 5.17 -1.26 -3.94
C LEU A 298 5.35 -0.79 -5.39
N ASP A 299 4.55 -1.32 -6.32
CA ASP A 299 4.66 -1.07 -7.76
C ASP A 299 4.08 0.28 -8.20
N GLY A 300 3.56 1.09 -7.27
CA GLY A 300 2.92 2.39 -7.53
C GLY A 300 3.64 3.27 -8.56
N PRO A 301 4.96 3.53 -8.44
CA PRO A 301 5.71 4.35 -9.39
C PRO A 301 5.75 3.77 -10.81
N THR A 302 5.71 2.45 -10.96
CA THR A 302 5.79 1.77 -12.26
C THR A 302 4.56 1.98 -13.14
N TRP A 303 3.46 2.44 -12.55
CA TRP A 303 2.23 2.82 -13.26
C TRP A 303 2.30 4.23 -13.86
N LEU A 304 3.17 5.09 -13.33
CA LEU A 304 3.29 6.48 -13.75
C LEU A 304 4.01 6.57 -15.10
N ALA A 305 3.64 7.56 -15.91
CA ALA A 305 4.26 7.79 -17.20
C ALA A 305 5.69 8.36 -17.11
N VAL A 306 5.94 9.03 -15.98
CA VAL A 306 7.21 9.59 -15.54
C VAL A 306 7.17 9.57 -14.01
N ASP A 307 8.33 9.48 -13.37
CA ASP A 307 8.48 9.52 -11.92
C ASP A 307 9.36 10.72 -11.50
N VAL A 308 9.52 10.94 -10.20
CA VAL A 308 10.41 11.97 -9.64
C VAL A 308 11.87 11.75 -10.04
N GLU A 309 12.70 12.79 -9.90
CA GLU A 309 14.13 12.72 -10.17
C GLU A 309 14.95 13.00 -8.89
N PRO A 310 15.80 12.05 -8.42
CA PRO A 310 16.00 10.71 -8.95
C PRO A 310 14.84 9.74 -8.58
N PRO A 311 14.47 8.79 -9.46
CA PRO A 311 13.50 7.76 -9.13
C PRO A 311 14.19 6.55 -8.46
N LEU A 312 13.40 5.75 -7.73
CA LEU A 312 13.79 4.38 -7.38
C LEU A 312 13.90 3.54 -8.65
N GLN A 313 14.78 2.53 -8.62
CA GLN A 313 15.05 1.71 -9.79
C GLN A 313 14.19 0.45 -9.76
N PHE A 314 13.35 0.26 -10.77
CA PHE A 314 12.47 -0.90 -10.89
C PHE A 314 12.82 -1.73 -12.13
N THR A 315 12.77 -3.05 -11.98
CA THR A 315 12.56 -4.00 -13.09
C THR A 315 11.23 -4.73 -12.83
N THR A 316 10.76 -5.53 -13.78
CA THR A 316 9.47 -6.21 -13.64
C THR A 316 9.45 -7.16 -12.44
N GLY A 317 8.76 -6.73 -11.37
CA GLY A 317 8.61 -7.48 -10.11
C GLY A 317 9.73 -7.27 -9.09
N GLU A 318 10.67 -6.36 -9.34
CA GLU A 318 11.78 -6.09 -8.41
C GLU A 318 12.02 -4.58 -8.26
N LEU A 319 12.32 -4.18 -7.02
CA LEU A 319 12.81 -2.86 -6.65
C LEU A 319 14.27 -3.00 -6.21
N HIS A 320 15.16 -2.20 -6.80
CA HIS A 320 16.60 -2.17 -6.55
C HIS A 320 16.96 -0.93 -5.74
N LEU A 321 17.70 -1.13 -4.63
CA LEU A 321 18.07 -0.09 -3.67
C LEU A 321 19.55 0.28 -3.73
#